data_AF-A0A2V8PH50-F1
#
_entry.id   AF-A0A2V8PH50-F1
#
_cell.length_a   1.000
_cell.length_b   1.000
_cell.length_c   1.000
_cell.angle_alpha   90.00
_cell.angle_beta   90.00
_cell.angle_gamma   90.00
#
_symmetry.space_group_name_H-M   'P 1'
#
loop_
_entity.id
_entity.type
_entity.pdbx_description
1 polymer ?
#
loop_
_entity_poly.entity_id
_entity_poly.type
_entity_poly.pdbx_seq_one_letter_code
_entity_poly.pdbx_strand_id
1 'polypeptide(L)' 'MTRSILQPSATVPAPAGKDTEALKGLTERIIGCAIEVHRQLGPGLLEGTYEAAICIELNNAGLNFVRQPIFPV' A
#
# COMPACT_ATOMS: atom_id res chain seq x y z
N MET A 1 -11.32 -30.97 5.26
CA MET A 1 -12.02 -29.76 4.74
C MET A 1 -12.07 -28.68 5.82
N THR A 2 -10.91 -28.19 6.25
CA THR A 2 -10.79 -27.07 7.19
C THR A 2 -9.59 -26.24 6.75
N ARG A 3 -9.81 -25.38 5.75
CA ARG A 3 -8.74 -24.56 5.19
C ARG A 3 -8.37 -23.53 6.26
N SER A 4 -7.27 -23.81 6.93
CA SER A 4 -6.57 -22.94 7.87
C SER A 4 -6.35 -21.57 7.23
N ILE A 5 -7.20 -20.62 7.59
CA ILE A 5 -7.03 -19.19 7.29
C ILE A 5 -5.94 -18.67 8.22
N LEU A 6 -4.69 -18.79 7.75
CA LEU A 6 -3.59 -17.98 8.24
C LEU A 6 -3.94 -16.53 7.91
N GLN A 7 -4.47 -15.80 8.89
CA GLN A 7 -4.54 -14.35 8.83
C GLN A 7 -3.10 -13.83 8.70
N PRO A 8 -2.72 -13.06 7.65
CA PRO A 8 -1.52 -12.28 7.71
C PRO A 8 -1.73 -11.24 8.80
N SER A 9 -1.01 -11.40 9.90
CA SER A 9 -0.89 -10.43 10.98
C SER A 9 -0.23 -9.16 10.43
N ALA A 10 -1.02 -8.33 9.74
CA ALA A 10 -0.66 -6.96 9.45
C ALA A 10 -0.96 -6.15 10.70
N THR A 11 -0.13 -6.34 11.73
CA THR A 11 0.01 -5.33 12.79
C THR A 11 0.55 -4.08 12.11
N VAL A 12 -0.34 -3.17 11.72
CA VAL A 12 0.06 -1.79 11.44
C VAL A 12 0.48 -1.23 12.80
N PRO A 13 1.76 -0.92 13.03
CA PRO A 13 2.17 -0.30 14.28
C PRO A 13 1.48 1.08 14.33
N ALA A 14 0.58 1.27 15.28
CA ALA A 14 0.03 2.58 15.58
C ALA A 14 1.20 3.51 15.95
N PRO A 15 1.42 4.64 15.25
CA PRO A 15 2.57 5.48 15.52
C PRO A 15 2.35 6.25 16.83
N ALA A 16 2.90 5.71 17.92
CA ALA A 16 3.02 6.43 19.19
C ALA A 16 4.10 7.51 19.02
N GLY A 17 3.69 8.77 19.20
CA GLY A 17 4.43 9.96 18.83
C GLY A 17 5.92 9.99 19.17
N LYS A 18 6.73 10.16 18.11
CA LYS A 18 8.03 10.87 17.99
C LYS A 18 8.66 10.77 16.59
N ASP A 19 8.09 9.97 15.69
CA ASP A 19 8.69 9.62 14.38
C ASP A 19 8.21 10.50 13.20
N THR A 20 7.94 11.79 13.41
CA THR A 20 7.31 12.64 12.39
C THR A 20 8.15 12.76 11.11
N GLU A 21 9.48 12.82 11.21
CA GLU A 21 10.38 12.94 10.06
C GLU A 21 10.51 11.61 9.28
N ALA A 22 10.57 10.48 9.98
CA ALA A 22 10.57 9.16 9.33
C ALA A 22 9.23 8.89 8.62
N LEU A 23 8.12 9.33 9.22
CA LEU A 23 6.79 9.23 8.64
C LEU A 23 6.66 10.10 7.38
N LYS A 24 7.26 11.30 7.37
CA LYS A 24 7.32 12.15 6.17
C LYS A 24 8.07 11.46 5.03
N GLY A 25 9.26 10.90 5.29
CA GLY A 25 10.01 10.18 4.26
C GLY A 25 9.29 8.94 3.72
N LEU A 26 8.58 8.21 4.58
CA LEU A 26 7.72 7.11 4.14
C LEU A 26 6.54 7.62 3.29
N THR A 27 5.89 8.70 3.71
CA THR A 27 4.76 9.30 3.01
C THR A 27 5.17 9.82 1.64
N GLU A 28 6.30 10.52 1.54
CA GLU A 28 6.86 11.01 0.27
C GLU A 28 7.12 9.87 -0.72
N ARG A 29 7.64 8.74 -0.24
CA ARG A 29 7.85 7.54 -1.08
C ARG A 29 6.54 6.96 -1.59
N ILE A 30 5.53 6.82 -0.73
CA ILE A 30 4.21 6.31 -1.12
C ILE A 30 3.55 7.23 -2.15
N ILE A 31 3.58 8.55 -1.90
CA ILE A 31 3.02 9.55 -2.82
C ILE A 31 3.77 9.54 -4.14
N GLY A 32 5.10 9.45 -4.12
CA GLY A 32 5.93 9.33 -5.31
C GLY A 32 5.54 8.13 -6.17
N CYS A 33 5.34 6.95 -5.56
CA CYS A 33 4.84 5.76 -6.28
C CYS A 33 3.50 6.04 -6.95
N ALA A 34 2.55 6.66 -6.25
CA ALA A 34 1.23 6.96 -6.81
C ALA A 34 1.27 7.99 -7.96
N ILE A 35 2.17 8.98 -7.87
CA ILE A 35 2.38 9.96 -8.94
C ILE A 35 2.96 9.26 -10.17
N GLU A 36 3.95 8.38 -10.01
CA GLU A 36 4.55 7.65 -11.13
C GLU A 36 3.53 6.75 -11.83
N VAL A 37 2.71 6.02 -11.05
CA VAL A 37 1.57 5.26 -11.60
C VAL A 37 0.66 6.17 -12.43
N HIS A 38 0.23 7.31 -11.88
CA HIS A 38 -0.66 8.21 -12.59
C HIS A 38 -0.02 8.84 -13.84
N ARG A 39 1.27 9.17 -13.79
CA ARG A 39 2.03 9.69 -14.94
C ARG A 39 2.14 8.68 -16.07
N GLN A 40 2.36 7.40 -15.75
CA GLN A 40 2.55 6.35 -16.75
C GLN A 40 1.21 5.88 -17.35
N LEU A 41 0.19 5.68 -16.51
CA LEU A 41 -1.10 5.12 -16.94
C LEU A 41 -2.09 6.17 -17.45
N GLY A 42 -1.97 7.42 -16.98
CA GLY A 42 -2.95 8.47 -17.27
C GLY A 42 -4.29 8.27 -16.56
N PRO A 43 -5.25 9.20 -16.71
CA PRO A 43 -6.58 9.10 -16.12
C PRO A 43 -7.53 8.20 -16.92
N GLY A 44 -8.55 7.63 -16.27
CA GLY A 44 -9.69 6.97 -16.95
C GLY A 44 -9.66 5.44 -16.98
N LEU A 45 -8.78 4.80 -16.21
CA LEU A 45 -8.72 3.34 -16.07
C LEU A 45 -9.57 2.82 -14.90
N LEU A 46 -9.81 1.52 -14.91
CA LEU A 46 -10.51 0.81 -13.83
C LEU A 46 -9.68 0.79 -12.55
N GLU A 47 -10.37 0.76 -11.41
CA GLU A 47 -9.75 0.70 -10.07
C GLU A 47 -8.73 -0.44 -9.96
N GLY A 48 -9.09 -1.65 -10.40
CA GLY A 48 -8.20 -2.82 -10.31
C GLY A 48 -6.88 -2.66 -11.09
N THR A 49 -6.87 -1.83 -12.14
CA THR A 49 -5.65 -1.52 -12.89
C THR A 49 -4.75 -0.58 -12.10
N TYR A 50 -5.30 0.47 -11.48
CA TYR A 50 -4.54 1.34 -10.58
C TYR A 50 -4.03 0.58 -9.37
N GLU A 51 -4.85 -0.30 -8.80
CA GLU A 51 -4.47 -1.14 -7.68
C GLU A 51 -3.30 -2.07 -8.06
N ALA A 52 -3.36 -2.73 -9.21
CA ALA A 52 -2.25 -3.58 -9.66
C ALA A 52 -0.96 -2.75 -9.89
N ALA A 53 -1.08 -1.58 -10.52
CA ALA A 53 0.06 -0.73 -10.80
C ALA A 53 0.71 -0.16 -9.53
N ILE A 54 -0.09 0.29 -8.55
CA ILE A 54 0.46 0.79 -7.28
C ILE A 54 1.14 -0.32 -6.49
N CYS A 55 0.63 -1.55 -6.55
CA CYS A 55 1.27 -2.69 -5.89
C CYS A 55 2.65 -3.00 -6.50
N ILE A 56 2.79 -2.85 -7.81
CA ILE A 56 4.08 -3.01 -8.50
C ILE A 56 5.07 -1.93 -8.03
N GLU A 57 4.66 -0.67 -8.03
CA GLU A 57 5.52 0.44 -7.60
C GLU A 57 5.91 0.35 -6.11
N LEU A 58 4.96 0.03 -5.23
CA LEU A 58 5.25 -0.16 -3.80
C LEU A 58 6.22 -1.33 -3.57
N ASN A 59 6.07 -2.42 -4.34
CA ASN A 59 6.99 -3.55 -4.28
C ASN A 59 8.40 -3.18 -4.79
N ASN A 60 8.48 -2.42 -5.89
CA ASN A 60 9.75 -1.91 -6.43
C ASN A 60 10.42 -0.94 -5.45
N ALA A 61 9.63 -0.14 -4.73
CA ALA A 61 10.10 0.72 -3.67
C ALA A 61 10.48 -0.05 -2.38
N GLY A 62 10.28 -1.37 -2.31
CA GLY A 62 10.57 -2.18 -1.13
C GLY A 62 9.70 -1.85 0.08
N LEU A 63 8.46 -1.41 -0.17
CA LEU A 63 7.49 -1.08 0.88
C LEU A 63 6.60 -2.29 1.17
N ASN A 64 6.34 -2.54 2.45
CA ASN A 64 5.41 -3.58 2.86
C ASN A 64 3.97 -3.05 2.79
N PHE A 65 3.09 -3.75 2.09
CA PHE A 65 1.68 -3.40 1.96
C PHE A 65 0.78 -4.64 1.93
N VAL A 66 -0.52 -4.43 2.14
CA VAL A 66 -1.57 -5.44 2.00
C VAL A 66 -2.61 -4.93 1.02
N ARG A 67 -2.96 -5.75 0.03
CA ARG A 67 -4.01 -5.44 -0.95
C ARG A 67 -5.38 -5.75 -0.37
N GLN A 68 -6.28 -4.77 -0.45
CA GLN A 68 -7.70 -4.88 -0.08
C GLN A 68 -7.93 -5.70 1.21
N PRO A 69 -7.41 -5.24 2.37
CA PRO A 69 -7.67 -5.92 3.63
C PRO A 69 -9.16 -5.94 3.93
N ILE A 70 -9.68 -7.13 4.27
CA ILE A 70 -11.08 -7.30 4.67
C ILE A 70 -11.25 -6.64 6.03
N PHE A 71 -12.08 -5.60 6.09
CA PHE A 71 -12.49 -5.01 7.36
C PHE A 71 -13.80 -5.63 7.83
N PRO A 72 -13.91 -6.04 9.11
CA PRO A 72 -15.20 -6.44 9.66
C PRO A 72 -16.10 -5.21 9.77
N VAL A 73 -17.33 -5.34 9.26
CA VAL A 73 -18.41 -4.35 9.40
C VAL A 73 -19.19 -4.57 10.69
#